data_AF-A0A2S1JXV3-F1
#
_entry.id   AF-A0A2S1JXV3-F1
#
_cell.length_a   1.000
_cell.length_b   1.000
_cell.length_c   1.000
_cell.angle_alpha   90.00
_cell.angle_beta   90.00
_cell.angle_gamma   90.00
#
_symmetry.space_group_name_H-M   'P 1'
#
loop_
_entity.id
_entity.type
_entity.pdbx_description
1 polymer ?
#
loop_
_entity_poly.entity_id
_entity_poly.type
_entity_poly.pdbx_seq_one_letter_code
_entity_poly.pdbx_strand_id
1 'polypeptide(L)'
;MNHPILCDTSKLVGRVLMSLIFIRAGWNKIGGYEMTEDFMVSMGIPGFILPLVIVVELVGGLAVLLGIFTRISAFILFLFCLASAFLIHLAPGDAAEMTNFMKNITIAGGFLILTCAGAGRFSLDHWIRGK
;
A
#
# COMPACT_ATOMS: atom_id res chain seq x y z
N MET A 1 16.10 22.91 -3.72
CA MET A 1 15.45 21.90 -4.59
C MET A 1 14.78 22.65 -5.73
N ASN A 2 15.51 22.90 -6.83
CA ASN A 2 15.16 24.00 -7.76
C ASN A 2 14.41 23.55 -9.03
N HIS A 3 13.89 22.32 -9.07
CA HIS A 3 13.02 21.85 -10.15
C HIS A 3 11.68 21.33 -9.61
N PRO A 4 10.66 22.20 -9.49
CA PRO A 4 9.32 21.81 -9.02
C PRO A 4 8.72 20.69 -9.88
N ILE A 5 8.97 20.73 -11.20
CA ILE A 5 8.50 19.72 -12.15
C ILE A 5 9.05 18.32 -11.83
N LEU A 6 10.34 18.22 -11.53
CA LEU A 6 10.96 16.94 -11.20
C LEU A 6 10.39 16.39 -9.90
N CYS A 7 10.24 17.23 -8.87
CA CYS A 7 9.68 16.82 -7.58
C CYS A 7 8.25 16.28 -7.73
N ASP A 8 7.39 16.97 -8.48
CA ASP A 8 6.01 16.56 -8.68
C ASP A 8 5.88 15.30 -9.55
N THR A 9 6.70 15.18 -10.59
CA THR A 9 6.72 14.00 -11.46
C THR A 9 7.21 12.78 -10.69
N SER A 10 8.27 12.92 -9.88
CA SER A 10 8.76 11.84 -9.03
C SER A 10 7.72 11.37 -8.02
N LYS A 11 6.93 12.29 -7.44
CA LYS A 11 5.81 11.92 -6.55
C LYS A 11 4.74 11.12 -7.28
N LEU A 12 4.36 11.53 -8.50
CA LEU A 12 3.40 10.79 -9.31
C LEU A 12 3.90 9.39 -9.64
N VAL A 13 5.13 9.28 -10.17
CA VAL A 13 5.73 7.99 -10.52
C VAL A 13 5.85 7.10 -9.29
N GLY A 14 6.31 7.63 -8.16
CA GLY A 14 6.37 6.90 -6.89
C GLY A 14 5.00 6.37 -6.46
N ARG A 15 3.95 7.21 -6.52
CA ARG A 15 2.57 6.79 -6.21
C ARG A 15 2.10 5.67 -7.13
N VAL A 16 2.36 5.76 -8.44
CA VAL A 16 2.02 4.70 -9.39
C VAL A 16 2.71 3.39 -9.02
N LEU A 17 4.04 3.39 -8.96
CA LEU A 17 4.84 2.18 -8.72
C LEU A 17 4.48 1.50 -7.40
N MET A 18 4.31 2.27 -6.33
CA MET A 18 3.98 1.72 -5.02
C MET A 18 2.55 1.19 -4.95
N SER A 19 1.60 1.80 -5.64
CA SER A 19 0.18 1.43 -5.53
C SER A 19 -0.18 0.15 -6.31
N LEU A 20 0.56 -0.16 -7.39
CA LEU A 20 0.25 -1.27 -8.29
C LEU A 20 0.14 -2.62 -7.56
N ILE A 21 1.04 -2.89 -6.60
CA ILE A 21 1.04 -4.17 -5.88
C ILE A 21 -0.20 -4.33 -5.00
N PHE A 22 -0.68 -3.26 -4.37
CA PHE A 22 -1.88 -3.30 -3.50
C PHE A 22 -3.16 -3.40 -4.32
N ILE A 23 -3.26 -2.68 -5.42
CA ILE A 23 -4.41 -2.77 -6.34
C ILE A 23 -4.54 -4.21 -6.85
N ARG A 24 -3.43 -4.79 -7.32
CA ARG A 24 -3.41 -6.18 -7.78
C ARG A 24 -3.73 -7.16 -6.64
N ALA A 25 -3.14 -6.98 -5.46
CA ALA A 25 -3.37 -7.85 -4.31
C ALA A 25 -4.84 -7.84 -3.87
N GLY A 26 -5.42 -6.66 -3.67
CA GLY A 26 -6.82 -6.53 -3.26
C GLY A 26 -7.79 -7.05 -4.33
N TRP A 27 -7.51 -6.82 -5.61
CA TRP A 27 -8.31 -7.38 -6.71
C TRP A 27 -8.28 -8.91 -6.73
N ASN A 28 -7.09 -9.50 -6.57
CA ASN A 28 -6.95 -10.96 -6.51
C ASN A 28 -7.70 -11.57 -5.32
N LYS A 29 -7.72 -10.90 -4.17
CA LYS A 29 -8.45 -11.35 -2.99
C LYS A 29 -9.97 -11.35 -3.19
N ILE A 30 -10.51 -10.51 -4.07
CA ILE A 30 -11.94 -10.58 -4.43
C ILE A 30 -12.22 -11.84 -5.26
N GLY A 31 -11.36 -12.14 -6.24
CA GLY A 31 -11.50 -13.34 -7.08
C GLY A 31 -11.18 -14.66 -6.37
N GLY A 32 -10.35 -14.62 -5.34
CA GLY A 32 -9.92 -15.77 -4.54
C GLY A 32 -10.27 -15.62 -3.06
N TYR A 33 -11.49 -15.16 -2.77
CA TYR A 33 -11.92 -14.78 -1.42
C TYR A 33 -11.79 -15.95 -0.43
N GLU A 34 -12.44 -17.08 -0.71
CA GLU A 34 -12.46 -18.27 0.17
C GLU A 34 -11.04 -18.80 0.42
N MET A 35 -10.23 -18.94 -0.64
CA MET A 35 -8.82 -19.36 -0.52
C MET A 35 -7.99 -18.41 0.34
N THR A 36 -8.22 -17.10 0.24
CA THR A 36 -7.50 -16.10 1.06
C THR A 36 -7.97 -16.16 2.50
N GLU A 37 -9.27 -16.33 2.73
CA GLU A 37 -9.86 -16.46 4.06
C GLU A 37 -9.30 -17.67 4.80
N ASP A 38 -9.29 -18.84 4.14
CA ASP A 38 -8.72 -20.08 4.68
C ASP A 38 -7.24 -19.92 5.00
N PHE A 39 -6.48 -19.27 4.12
CA PHE A 39 -5.07 -18.96 4.35
C PHE A 39 -4.88 -18.05 5.58
N MET A 40 -5.69 -16.99 5.72
CA MET A 40 -5.65 -16.11 6.90
C MET A 40 -5.95 -16.86 8.19
N VAL A 41 -6.97 -17.72 8.19
CA VAL A 41 -7.32 -18.56 9.34
C VAL A 41 -6.18 -19.53 9.69
N SER A 42 -5.51 -20.10 8.69
CA SER A 42 -4.34 -20.97 8.90
C SER A 42 -3.16 -20.25 9.57
N MET A 43 -3.06 -18.93 9.39
CA MET A 43 -2.08 -18.05 10.03
C MET A 43 -2.55 -17.48 11.38
N GLY A 44 -3.72 -17.91 11.88
CA GLY A 44 -4.30 -17.43 13.13
C GLY A 44 -4.98 -16.05 13.03
N ILE A 45 -5.20 -15.54 11.82
CA ILE A 45 -5.88 -14.27 11.57
C ILE A 45 -7.36 -14.56 11.32
N PRO A 46 -8.29 -13.90 12.05
CA PRO A 46 -9.71 -14.14 11.84
C PRO A 46 -10.20 -13.80 10.42
N GLY A 47 -10.86 -14.75 9.76
CA GLY A 47 -11.33 -14.63 8.37
C GLY A 47 -12.26 -13.45 8.12
N PHE A 48 -13.09 -13.07 9.10
CA PHE A 48 -14.01 -11.92 9.00
C PHE A 48 -13.30 -10.57 8.79
N ILE A 49 -11.98 -10.49 8.99
CA ILE A 49 -11.16 -9.29 8.74
C ILE A 49 -10.84 -9.13 7.24
N LEU A 50 -10.96 -10.17 6.43
CA LEU A 50 -10.60 -10.15 5.00
C LEU A 50 -11.24 -8.98 4.21
N PRO A 51 -12.53 -8.61 4.38
CA PRO A 51 -13.10 -7.45 3.71
C PRO A 51 -12.36 -6.14 4.04
N LEU A 52 -11.91 -5.97 5.28
CA LEU A 52 -11.13 -4.79 5.68
C LEU A 52 -9.75 -4.79 5.00
N VAL A 53 -9.10 -5.95 4.90
CA VAL A 53 -7.83 -6.10 4.16
C VAL A 53 -8.01 -5.72 2.69
N ILE A 54 -9.05 -6.21 2.03
CA ILE A 54 -9.37 -5.89 0.64
C ILE A 54 -9.58 -4.39 0.47
N VAL A 55 -10.34 -3.75 1.36
CA VAL A 55 -10.56 -2.29 1.32
C VAL A 55 -9.25 -1.55 1.48
N VAL A 56 -8.41 -1.90 2.46
CA VAL A 56 -7.12 -1.24 2.68
C VAL A 56 -6.21 -1.39 1.47
N GLU A 57 -6.09 -2.57 0.89
CA GLU A 57 -5.22 -2.79 -0.27
C GLU A 57 -5.78 -2.15 -1.55
N LEU A 58 -7.02 -2.47 -1.91
CA LEU A 58 -7.57 -2.04 -3.19
C LEU A 58 -7.94 -0.56 -3.16
N VAL A 59 -8.75 -0.14 -2.19
CA VAL A 59 -9.21 1.26 -2.10
C VAL A 59 -8.06 2.15 -1.65
N GLY A 60 -7.24 1.71 -0.69
CA GLY A 60 -6.05 2.46 -0.30
C GLY A 60 -5.04 2.61 -1.44
N GLY A 61 -4.79 1.54 -2.20
CA GLY A 61 -3.93 1.57 -3.38
C GLY A 61 -4.46 2.53 -4.45
N LEU A 62 -5.76 2.48 -4.76
CA LEU A 62 -6.39 3.42 -5.70
C LEU A 62 -6.34 4.87 -5.18
N ALA A 63 -6.58 5.08 -3.88
CA ALA A 63 -6.52 6.41 -3.27
C ALA A 63 -5.11 7.00 -3.38
N VAL A 64 -4.05 6.23 -3.13
CA VAL A 64 -2.67 6.70 -3.34
C VAL A 64 -2.39 6.94 -4.83
N LEU A 65 -2.79 6.03 -5.72
CA LEU A 65 -2.59 6.18 -7.17
C LEU A 65 -3.20 7.47 -7.72
N LEU A 66 -4.45 7.76 -7.33
CA LEU A 66 -5.18 8.95 -7.77
C LEU A 66 -4.77 10.20 -6.98
N GLY A 67 -4.15 10.01 -5.83
CA GLY A 67 -3.70 11.08 -4.94
C GLY A 67 -4.87 11.71 -4.22
N ILE A 68 -5.72 10.88 -3.63
CA ILE A 68 -6.88 11.24 -2.80
C ILE A 68 -6.53 10.95 -1.34
N PHE A 69 -6.66 11.95 -0.47
CA PHE A 69 -6.26 11.88 0.94
C PHE A 69 -4.85 11.30 1.11
N THR A 70 -3.92 11.69 0.24
CA THR A 70 -2.68 10.94 -0.01
C THR A 70 -1.86 10.68 1.25
N ARG A 71 -1.79 11.66 2.16
CA ARG A 71 -1.05 11.51 3.43
C ARG A 71 -1.67 10.44 4.32
N ILE A 72 -3.00 10.43 4.42
CA ILE A 72 -3.74 9.47 5.25
C ILE A 72 -3.67 8.08 4.61
N SER A 73 -3.97 7.98 3.31
CA SER A 73 -3.93 6.71 2.57
C SER A 73 -2.54 6.08 2.59
N ALA A 74 -1.49 6.89 2.40
CA ALA A 74 -0.11 6.41 2.50
C ALA A 74 0.23 5.94 3.92
N PHE A 75 -0.19 6.66 4.96
CA PHE A 75 0.06 6.24 6.34
C PHE A 75 -0.65 4.92 6.70
N ILE A 76 -1.90 4.74 6.23
CA ILE A 76 -2.63 3.48 6.40
C ILE A 76 -1.89 2.33 5.71
N LEU A 77 -1.46 2.51 4.45
CA LEU A 77 -0.70 1.49 3.72
C LEU A 77 0.68 1.23 4.34
N PHE A 78 1.32 2.23 4.93
CA PHE A 78 2.54 2.05 5.73
C PHE A 78 2.30 1.09 6.89
N LEU A 79 1.25 1.32 7.69
CA LEU A 79 0.91 0.43 8.81
C LEU A 79 0.53 -0.97 8.31
N PHE A 80 -0.21 -1.06 7.21
CA PHE A 80 -0.57 -2.33 6.59
C PHE A 80 0.65 -3.13 6.14
N CYS A 81 1.65 -2.48 5.51
CA CYS A 81 2.90 -3.14 5.12
C CYS A 81 3.64 -3.72 6.32
N LEU A 82 3.72 -2.96 7.43
CA LEU A 82 4.33 -3.47 8.66
C LEU A 82 3.54 -4.66 9.21
N ALA A 83 2.21 -4.55 9.30
CA ALA A 83 1.36 -5.66 9.75
C ALA A 83 1.56 -6.91 8.89
N SER A 84 1.52 -6.78 7.55
CA SER A 84 1.76 -7.90 6.63
C SER A 84 3.17 -8.49 6.79
N ALA A 85 4.20 -7.65 6.92
CA ALA A 85 5.57 -8.11 7.13
C ALA A 85 5.67 -8.98 8.39
N PHE A 86 5.24 -8.45 9.54
CA PHE A 86 5.45 -9.11 10.83
C PHE A 86 4.47 -10.26 11.11
N LEU A 87 3.23 -10.19 10.61
CA LEU A 87 2.23 -11.23 10.88
C LEU A 87 2.27 -12.38 9.89
N ILE A 88 2.64 -12.13 8.63
CA ILE A 88 2.55 -13.15 7.57
C ILE A 88 3.93 -13.61 7.13
N HIS A 89 4.86 -12.68 6.90
CA HIS A 89 6.09 -12.97 6.17
C HIS A 89 7.35 -13.14 7.05
N LEU A 90 7.24 -12.92 8.37
CA LEU A 90 8.36 -13.11 9.28
C LEU A 90 8.54 -14.61 9.59
N ALA A 91 9.26 -15.30 8.71
CA ALA A 91 9.55 -16.73 8.83
C ALA A 91 11.06 -17.00 8.66
N PRO A 92 11.87 -16.84 9.72
CA PRO A 92 13.29 -17.16 9.66
C PRO A 92 13.51 -18.63 9.29
N GLY A 93 14.10 -18.88 8.12
CA GLY A 93 14.28 -20.23 7.56
C GLY A 93 13.60 -20.43 6.21
N ASP A 94 12.65 -19.57 5.86
CA ASP A 94 12.05 -19.52 4.52
C ASP A 94 12.53 -18.27 3.76
N ALA A 95 13.36 -18.47 2.74
CA ALA A 95 13.93 -17.38 1.96
C ALA A 95 12.89 -16.62 1.13
N ALA A 96 11.81 -17.27 0.69
CA ALA A 96 10.76 -16.64 -0.08
C ALA A 96 9.92 -15.72 0.82
N GLU A 97 9.58 -16.19 2.02
CA GLU A 97 8.87 -15.37 3.01
C GLU A 97 9.73 -14.20 3.49
N MET A 98 11.01 -14.43 3.78
CA MET A 98 11.93 -13.34 4.14
C MET A 98 12.11 -12.31 3.02
N THR A 99 12.00 -12.72 1.75
CA THR A 99 11.97 -11.78 0.62
C THR A 99 10.70 -10.93 0.63
N ASN A 100 9.54 -11.54 0.89
CA ASN A 100 8.28 -10.81 1.04
C ASN A 100 8.25 -9.89 2.26
N PHE A 101 8.89 -10.29 3.36
CA PHE A 101 9.11 -9.46 4.54
C PHE A 101 9.89 -8.20 4.16
N MET A 102 11.07 -8.36 3.56
CA MET A 102 11.92 -7.23 3.15
C MET A 102 11.24 -6.32 2.14
N LYS A 103 10.51 -6.89 1.17
CA LYS A 103 9.66 -6.15 0.23
C LYS A 103 8.68 -5.24 0.97
N ASN A 104 7.95 -5.76 1.95
CA ASN A 104 6.98 -4.98 2.71
C ASN A 104 7.67 -3.88 3.56
N ILE A 105 8.82 -4.17 4.19
CA ILE A 105 9.60 -3.15 4.92
C ILE A 105 10.05 -2.02 3.99
N THR A 106 10.56 -2.34 2.80
CA THR A 106 10.97 -1.34 1.80
C THR A 106 9.79 -0.48 1.34
N ILE A 107 8.65 -1.10 1.04
CA ILE A 107 7.45 -0.37 0.60
C ILE A 107 6.91 0.52 1.73
N ALA A 108 6.92 0.04 2.98
CA ALA A 108 6.55 0.83 4.16
C ALA A 108 7.39 2.11 4.24
N GLY A 109 8.71 2.01 4.06
CA GLY A 109 9.61 3.18 4.02
C GLY A 109 9.21 4.19 2.95
N GLY A 110 8.86 3.73 1.75
CA GLY A 110 8.35 4.59 0.68
C GLY A 110 7.06 5.31 1.07
N PHE A 111 6.10 4.62 1.70
CA PHE A 111 4.83 5.23 2.10
C PHE A 111 4.99 6.21 3.24
N LEU A 112 5.92 5.95 4.16
CA LEU A 112 6.24 6.89 5.23
C LEU A 112 6.83 8.19 4.67
N ILE A 113 7.73 8.10 3.68
CA ILE A 113 8.25 9.26 2.96
C ILE A 113 7.10 9.99 2.25
N LEU A 114 6.21 9.26 1.56
CA LEU A 114 5.07 9.85 0.85
C LEU A 114 4.09 10.55 1.81
N THR A 115 3.90 10.02 3.02
CA THR A 115 3.09 10.63 4.09
C THR A 115 3.61 12.03 4.43
N CYS A 116 4.93 12.21 4.47
CA CYS A 116 5.57 13.51 4.69
C CYS A 116 5.53 14.40 3.43
N ALA A 117 5.86 13.84 2.26
CA ALA A 117 6.03 14.57 1.00
C ALA A 117 4.71 15.04 0.35
N GLY A 118 3.60 14.34 0.61
CA GLY A 118 2.28 14.59 0.01
C GLY A 118 2.18 14.23 -1.48
N ALA A 119 1.03 14.55 -2.07
CA ALA A 119 0.60 14.04 -3.38
C ALA A 119 1.30 14.65 -4.62
N GLY A 120 1.83 15.87 -4.49
CA GLY A 120 2.31 16.68 -5.61
C GLY A 120 1.17 17.26 -6.46
N ARG A 121 1.50 18.10 -7.45
CA ARG A 121 0.50 18.78 -8.28
C ARG A 121 -0.35 17.85 -9.17
N PHE A 122 0.18 16.69 -9.54
CA PHE A 122 -0.52 15.71 -10.38
C PHE A 122 -1.41 14.78 -9.54
N SER A 123 -2.26 15.35 -8.68
CA SER A 123 -3.13 14.61 -7.77
C SER A 123 -4.53 15.20 -7.74
N LEU A 124 -5.52 14.36 -7.44
CA LEU A 124 -6.89 14.85 -7.23
C LEU A 124 -6.98 15.73 -5.98
N ASP A 125 -6.17 15.48 -4.94
CA ASP A 125 -6.05 16.36 -3.77
C ASP A 125 -5.71 17.80 -4.17
N HIS A 126 -4.82 17.99 -5.15
CA HIS A 126 -4.45 19.32 -5.63
C HIS A 126 -5.57 19.96 -6.45
N TRP A 127 -6.19 19.19 -7.36
CA TRP A 127 -7.29 19.66 -8.19
C TRP A 127 -8.52 20.09 -7.37
N ILE A 128 -8.91 19.32 -6.35
CA ILE A 128 -10.06 19.61 -5.48
C ILE A 128 -9.80 20.82 -4.58
N ARG A 129 -8.54 21.05 -4.16
CA ARG A 129 -8.18 22.15 -3.25
C ARG A 129 -7.96 23.50 -3.95
N GLY A 130 -8.17 23.58 -5.28
CA GLY A 130 -8.24 24.84 -6.01
C GLY A 130 -7.00 25.73 -5.88
N LYS A 131 -5.80 25.15 -5.89
CA LYS A 131 -4.54 25.90 -6.04
C LYS A 131 -3.88 25.54 -7.35
#